data_AF-A0A8J9X009-F1
#
_entry.id   AF-A0A8J9X009-F1
#
_cell.length_a   1.000
_cell.length_b   1.000
_cell.length_c   1.000
_cell.angle_alpha   90.00
_cell.angle_beta   90.00
_cell.angle_gamma   90.00
#
_symmetry.space_group_name_H-M   'P 1'
#
loop_
_entity.id
_entity.type
_entity.pdbx_description
1 polymer ?
#
loop_
_entity_poly.entity_id
_entity_poly.type
_entity_poly.pdbx_seq_one_letter_code
_entity_poly.pdbx_strand_id
1 'polypeptide(L)'
;YGAPSNKELYIHRLGRTGRAGREGKGLLVLLPFEKKALKEIDLQRLICVNIEDHKDLMDKVDFAQNLVRSGHPFLTPNAEAAYLAFVAYYMTSKGMGSRDDVVDAAKVFAQIIGLPKLPDLWGKLQ
;
A
#
# COMPACT_ATOMS: atom_id res chain seq x y z
N TYR A 1 4.46 -3.63 -3.32
CA TYR A 1 3.74 -3.65 -2.04
C TYR A 1 2.31 -4.08 -2.29
N GLY A 2 1.61 -4.57 -1.26
CA GLY A 2 0.29 -5.18 -1.40
C GLY A 2 0.37 -6.68 -1.70
N ALA A 3 -0.74 -7.38 -1.43
CA ALA A 3 -0.85 -8.81 -1.62
C ALA A 3 -0.74 -9.18 -3.12
N PRO A 4 0.04 -10.22 -3.47
CA PRO A 4 -0.02 -10.78 -4.81
C PRO A 4 -1.37 -11.46 -5.00
N SER A 5 -1.88 -11.46 -6.24
CA SER A 5 -3.17 -12.06 -6.58
C SER A 5 -3.21 -13.59 -6.42
N ASN A 6 -2.04 -14.24 -6.39
CA ASN A 6 -1.85 -15.66 -6.12
C ASN A 6 -0.40 -15.96 -5.71
N LYS A 7 -0.15 -17.20 -5.31
CA LYS A 7 1.16 -17.71 -4.89
C LYS A 7 2.19 -17.73 -6.01
N GLU A 8 1.80 -18.05 -7.25
CA GLU A 8 2.71 -18.16 -8.39
C GLU A 8 3.35 -16.81 -8.70
N LEU A 9 2.54 -15.75 -8.68
CA LEU A 9 3.01 -14.38 -8.89
C LEU A 9 3.96 -13.93 -7.78
N TYR A 10 3.72 -14.33 -6.53
CA TYR A 10 4.65 -14.09 -5.43
C TYR A 10 6.01 -14.72 -5.71
N ILE A 11 6.04 -16.00 -6.08
CA ILE A 11 7.27 -16.75 -6.38
C ILE A 11 8.02 -16.11 -7.55
N HIS A 12 7.30 -15.72 -8.62
CA HIS A 12 7.91 -15.06 -9.78
C HIS A 12 8.56 -13.71 -9.44
N ARG A 13 7.91 -12.93 -8.56
CA ARG A 13 8.45 -11.65 -8.07
C ARG A 13 9.69 -11.88 -7.20
N LEU A 14 9.65 -12.87 -6.30
CA LEU A 14 10.78 -13.21 -5.45
C LEU A 14 11.97 -13.76 -6.25
N GLY A 15 11.73 -14.56 -7.29
CA GLY A 15 12.78 -15.13 -8.17
C GLY A 15 13.54 -14.10 -9.03
N ARG A 16 13.32 -12.80 -8.82
CA ARG A 16 14.16 -11.73 -9.37
C ARG A 16 15.41 -11.46 -8.54
N THR A 17 15.46 -11.90 -7.28
CA THR A 17 16.66 -11.83 -6.41
C THR A 17 17.34 -13.20 -6.28
N GLY A 18 18.54 -13.27 -5.68
CA GLY A 18 19.20 -14.53 -5.31
C GLY A 18 19.62 -15.45 -6.46
N ARG A 19 20.11 -14.90 -7.59
CA ARG A 19 20.52 -15.66 -8.78
C ARG A 19 21.99 -16.05 -8.75
N ALA A 20 22.32 -17.16 -9.43
CA ALA A 20 23.69 -17.65 -9.62
C ALA A 20 24.43 -17.90 -8.28
N GLY A 21 23.78 -18.62 -7.37
CA GLY A 21 24.37 -19.00 -6.07
C GLY A 21 24.47 -17.85 -5.06
N ARG A 22 23.93 -16.66 -5.36
CA ARG A 22 23.90 -15.52 -4.44
C ARG A 22 22.66 -15.57 -3.54
N GLU A 23 22.81 -15.08 -2.32
CA GLU A 23 21.66 -14.87 -1.42
C GLU A 23 20.77 -13.73 -1.93
N GLY A 24 19.47 -13.83 -1.66
CA GLY A 24 18.48 -12.83 -2.01
C GLY A 24 17.35 -12.81 -0.99
N LYS A 25 16.88 -11.62 -0.64
CA LYS A 25 15.74 -11.40 0.28
C LYS A 25 14.67 -10.56 -0.42
N GLY A 26 13.41 -10.82 -0.07
CA GLY A 26 12.26 -10.01 -0.50
C GLY A 26 11.44 -9.60 0.70
N LEU A 27 11.00 -8.34 0.72
CA LEU A 27 10.11 -7.82 1.77
C LEU A 27 8.69 -7.69 1.20
N LEU A 28 7.73 -8.31 1.88
CA LEU A 28 6.31 -8.20 1.57
C LEU A 28 5.65 -7.30 2.61
N VAL A 29 5.20 -6.12 2.19
CA VAL A 29 4.43 -5.19 3.03
C VAL A 29 2.96 -5.32 2.67
N LEU A 30 2.14 -5.61 3.69
CA LEU A 30 0.72 -5.88 3.59
C LEU A 30 -0.06 -4.97 4.53
N LEU A 31 -1.24 -4.56 4.08
CA LEU A 31 -2.25 -3.96 4.93
C LEU A 31 -2.85 -5.01 5.87
N PRO A 32 -3.45 -4.61 7.01
CA PRO A 32 -4.01 -5.55 7.98
C PRO A 32 -4.99 -6.57 7.38
N PHE A 33 -5.88 -6.11 6.49
CA PHE A 33 -6.89 -6.97 5.84
C PHE A 33 -6.29 -7.89 4.77
N GLU A 34 -5.18 -7.51 4.14
CA GLU A 34 -4.47 -8.31 3.13
C GLU A 34 -3.76 -9.53 3.73
N LYS A 35 -3.60 -9.61 5.06
CA LYS A 35 -2.99 -10.78 5.71
C LYS A 35 -3.68 -12.10 5.38
N LYS A 36 -4.94 -12.09 4.94
CA LYS A 36 -5.65 -13.29 4.46
C LYS A 36 -4.97 -13.92 3.24
N ALA A 37 -4.34 -13.12 2.37
CA ALA A 37 -3.60 -13.61 1.21
C ALA A 37 -2.39 -14.48 1.61
N LEU A 38 -1.90 -14.32 2.84
CA LEU A 38 -0.86 -15.18 3.38
C LEU A 38 -1.32 -16.63 3.61
N LYS A 39 -2.62 -16.94 3.61
CA LYS A 39 -3.05 -18.34 3.68
C LYS A 39 -2.68 -19.14 2.43
N GLU A 40 -2.62 -18.47 1.28
CA GLU A 40 -2.25 -19.08 0.00
C GLU A 40 -0.73 -19.18 -0.18
N ILE A 41 0.02 -18.38 0.58
CA ILE A 41 1.49 -18.34 0.56
C ILE A 41 1.98 -19.15 1.76
N ASP A 42 2.80 -20.16 1.54
CA ASP A 42 3.34 -20.97 2.64
C ASP A 42 4.10 -20.08 3.66
N LEU A 43 3.45 -19.86 4.80
CA LEU A 43 3.88 -18.97 5.88
C LEU A 43 5.17 -19.42 6.55
N GLN A 44 5.53 -20.71 6.45
CA GLN A 44 6.68 -21.27 7.17
C GLN A 44 8.03 -20.65 6.75
N ARG A 45 8.04 -19.90 5.64
CA ARG A 45 9.22 -19.20 5.12
C ARG A 45 9.17 -17.68 5.30
N LEU A 46 8.10 -17.14 5.89
CA LEU A 46 7.97 -15.71 6.13
C LEU A 46 8.43 -15.38 7.54
N ILE A 47 9.32 -14.39 7.64
CA ILE A 47 9.76 -13.81 8.91
C ILE A 47 9.05 -12.46 9.04
N CYS A 48 8.25 -12.29 10.09
CA CYS A 48 7.69 -10.99 10.43
C CYS A 48 8.82 -10.11 10.98
N VAL A 49 9.07 -8.98 10.32
CA VAL A 49 10.05 -8.00 10.76
C VAL A 49 9.30 -6.87 11.44
N ASN A 50 9.68 -6.54 12.67
CA ASN A 50 9.21 -5.32 13.31
C ASN A 50 10.04 -4.15 12.77
N ILE A 51 9.37 -3.07 12.37
CA ILE A 51 10.03 -1.86 11.87
C ILE A 51 9.98 -0.83 12.99
N GLU A 52 11.14 -0.31 13.38
CA GLU A 52 11.25 0.79 14.33
C GLU A 52 11.00 2.13 13.62
N ASP A 53 10.44 3.09 14.35
CA ASP A 53 10.23 4.43 13.82
C ASP A 53 11.58 5.14 13.64
N HIS A 54 11.82 5.64 12.43
CA HIS A 54 13.02 6.41 12.11
C HIS A 54 12.67 7.90 12.08
N LYS A 55 13.05 8.64 13.13
CA LYS A 55 12.71 10.05 13.32
C LYS A 55 13.01 10.93 12.09
N ASP A 56 14.19 10.78 11.49
CA ASP A 56 14.60 11.56 10.31
C ASP A 56 13.73 11.29 9.06
N LEU A 57 13.13 10.10 8.96
CA LEU A 57 12.18 9.78 7.89
C LEU A 57 10.82 10.42 8.17
N MET A 58 10.41 10.46 9.44
CA MET A 58 9.14 11.06 9.83
C MET A 58 9.11 12.56 9.53
N ASP A 59 10.20 13.28 9.78
CA ASP A 59 10.29 14.72 9.45
C ASP A 59 10.10 14.98 7.94
N LYS A 60 10.64 14.11 7.08
CA LYS A 60 10.46 14.20 5.62
C LYS A 60 9.03 13.87 5.19
N VAL A 61 8.42 12.89 5.85
CA VAL A 61 7.01 12.52 5.62
C VAL A 61 6.11 13.70 6.00
N ASP A 62 6.32 14.30 7.17
CA ASP A 62 5.54 15.45 7.65
C ASP A 62 5.68 16.64 6.71
N PHE A 63 6.89 16.91 6.22
CA PHE A 63 7.12 17.94 5.21
C PHE A 63 6.30 17.69 3.94
N ALA A 64 6.35 16.47 3.38
CA ALA A 64 5.59 16.12 2.19
C ALA A 64 4.07 16.19 2.42
N GLN A 65 3.58 15.72 3.57
CA GLN A 65 2.18 15.83 3.96
C GLN A 65 1.72 17.28 4.06
N ASN A 66 2.54 18.16 4.64
CA ASN A 66 2.22 19.58 4.74
C ASN A 66 2.08 20.25 3.37
N LEU A 67 2.90 19.88 2.39
CA LEU A 67 2.76 20.37 1.01
C LEU A 67 1.44 19.89 0.37
N VAL A 68 1.07 18.62 0.56
CA VAL A 68 -0.23 18.11 0.07
C VAL A 68 -1.37 18.86 0.75
N ARG A 69 -1.31 19.01 2.07
CA ARG A 69 -2.35 19.68 2.87
C ARG A 69 -2.52 21.15 2.50
N SER A 70 -1.43 21.82 2.12
CA SER A 70 -1.45 23.23 1.69
C SER A 70 -1.92 23.43 0.25
N GLY A 71 -2.30 22.37 -0.47
CA GLY A 71 -2.75 22.48 -1.85
C GLY A 71 -1.62 22.69 -2.86
N HIS A 72 -0.41 22.16 -2.59
CA HIS A 72 0.72 22.26 -3.52
C HIS A 72 0.33 21.76 -4.93
N PRO A 73 0.64 22.52 -6.01
CA PRO A 73 0.07 22.33 -7.34
C PRO A 73 0.38 20.98 -7.98
N PHE A 74 1.50 20.36 -7.62
CA PHE A 74 1.90 19.04 -8.15
C PHE A 74 1.60 17.87 -7.20
N LEU A 75 1.89 18.01 -5.90
CA LEU A 75 1.74 16.93 -4.94
C LEU A 75 0.27 16.65 -4.60
N THR A 76 -0.57 17.68 -4.49
CA THR A 76 -1.97 17.50 -4.11
C THR A 76 -2.75 16.69 -5.16
N PRO A 77 -2.73 17.05 -6.46
CA PRO A 77 -3.45 16.26 -7.46
C PRO A 77 -2.92 14.83 -7.58
N ASN A 78 -1.61 14.63 -7.41
CA ASN A 78 -1.01 13.29 -7.43
C ASN A 78 -1.41 12.46 -6.20
N ALA A 79 -1.52 13.08 -5.03
CA ALA A 79 -2.03 12.40 -3.83
C ALA A 79 -3.51 12.00 -4.00
N GLU A 80 -4.34 12.86 -4.59
CA GLU A 80 -5.73 12.52 -4.92
C GLU A 80 -5.81 11.38 -5.93
N ALA A 81 -4.99 11.41 -6.99
CA ALA A 81 -4.93 10.33 -7.97
C ALA A 81 -4.49 9.00 -7.36
N ALA A 82 -3.49 9.03 -6.46
CA ALA A 82 -3.04 7.86 -5.72
C ALA A 82 -4.15 7.28 -4.82
N TYR A 83 -4.90 8.15 -4.14
CA TYR A 83 -6.07 7.74 -3.35
C TYR A 83 -7.14 7.07 -4.21
N LEU A 84 -7.51 7.66 -5.35
CA LEU A 84 -8.50 7.08 -6.25
C LEU A 84 -8.05 5.73 -6.81
N ALA A 85 -6.79 5.61 -7.21
CA ALA A 85 -6.21 4.35 -7.68
C ALA A 85 -6.24 3.27 -6.59
N PHE A 86 -5.92 3.62 -5.34
CA PHE A 86 -6.02 2.73 -4.19
C PHE A 86 -7.44 2.21 -4.02
N VAL A 87 -8.44 3.10 -3.96
CA VAL A 87 -9.84 2.73 -3.78
C VAL A 87 -10.33 1.87 -4.95
N ALA A 88 -10.05 2.26 -6.20
CA ALA A 88 -10.48 1.52 -7.38
C ALA A 88 -9.89 0.09 -7.40
N TYR A 89 -8.61 -0.06 -7.05
CA TYR A 89 -7.97 -1.37 -6.99
C TYR A 89 -8.62 -2.28 -5.94
N TYR A 90 -8.75 -1.81 -4.69
CA TYR A 90 -9.24 -2.66 -3.60
C TYR A 90 -10.75 -2.89 -3.62
N MET A 91 -11.53 -1.98 -4.21
CA MET A 91 -12.97 -2.18 -4.39
C MET A 91 -13.30 -3.24 -5.46
N THR A 92 -12.36 -3.50 -6.37
CA THR A 92 -12.52 -4.48 -7.47
C THR A 92 -11.76 -5.77 -7.21
N SER A 93 -10.80 -5.79 -6.29
CA SER A 93 -10.03 -6.99 -5.96
C SER A 93 -10.88 -8.01 -5.20
N LYS A 94 -11.06 -9.19 -5.80
CA LYS A 94 -11.80 -10.28 -5.16
C LYS A 94 -10.97 -10.91 -4.05
N GLY A 95 -11.59 -11.19 -2.91
CA GLY A 95 -10.99 -12.00 -1.83
C GLY A 95 -9.98 -11.29 -0.92
N MET A 96 -9.68 -10.01 -1.13
CA MET A 96 -8.68 -9.30 -0.33
C MET A 96 -9.24 -8.67 0.96
N GLY A 97 -10.54 -8.37 1.04
CA GLY A 97 -11.18 -7.77 2.21
C GLY A 97 -12.68 -7.59 2.01
N SER A 98 -13.40 -7.22 3.06
CA SER A 98 -14.76 -6.69 2.94
C SER A 98 -14.72 -5.26 2.37
N ARG A 99 -15.84 -4.77 1.85
CA ARG A 99 -15.92 -3.36 1.41
C ARG A 99 -15.61 -2.40 2.55
N ASP A 100 -16.03 -2.72 3.77
CA ASP A 100 -15.80 -1.91 4.96
C ASP A 100 -14.30 -1.84 5.30
N ASP A 101 -13.59 -2.98 5.21
CA ASP A 101 -12.12 -3.01 5.38
C ASP A 101 -11.41 -2.05 4.42
N VAL A 102 -11.86 -2.01 3.15
CA VAL A 102 -11.30 -1.14 2.12
C VAL A 102 -11.61 0.33 2.41
N VAL A 103 -12.83 0.64 2.83
CA VAL A 103 -13.23 2.01 3.20
C VAL A 103 -12.41 2.50 4.38
N ASP A 104 -12.23 1.70 5.41
CA ASP A 104 -11.45 2.09 6.59
C ASP A 104 -9.97 2.25 6.26
N ALA A 105 -9.41 1.36 5.46
CA ALA A 105 -8.05 1.51 4.96
C ALA A 105 -7.88 2.76 4.08
N ALA A 106 -8.88 3.09 3.25
CA ALA A 106 -8.84 4.29 2.41
C ALA A 106 -8.84 5.57 3.25
N LYS A 107 -9.65 5.63 4.33
CA LYS A 107 -9.63 6.76 5.27
C LYS A 107 -8.25 6.96 5.89
N VAL A 108 -7.63 5.88 6.36
CA VAL A 108 -6.27 5.93 6.93
C VAL A 108 -5.25 6.34 5.86
N PHE A 109 -5.36 5.80 4.65
CA PHE A 109 -4.47 6.14 3.55
C PHE A 109 -4.53 7.63 3.20
N ALA A 110 -5.73 8.21 3.14
CA ALA A 110 -5.91 9.65 2.90
C ALA A 110 -5.21 10.51 3.96
N GLN A 111 -5.26 10.11 5.23
CA GLN A 111 -4.55 10.79 6.32
C GLN A 111 -3.03 10.70 6.15
N ILE A 112 -2.51 9.51 5.85
CA ILE A 112 -1.07 9.25 5.68
C ILE A 112 -0.47 10.07 4.52
N ILE A 113 -1.21 10.26 3.43
CA ILE A 113 -0.73 11.05 2.29
C ILE A 113 -1.01 12.55 2.42
N GLY A 114 -1.62 12.99 3.52
CA GLY A 114 -1.82 14.40 3.85
C GLY A 114 -3.04 15.06 3.21
N LEU A 115 -4.02 14.30 2.71
CA LEU A 115 -5.24 14.87 2.14
C LEU A 115 -6.13 15.47 3.25
N PRO A 116 -6.48 16.77 3.18
CA PRO A 116 -7.28 17.43 4.22
C PRO A 116 -8.76 17.01 4.19
N LYS A 117 -9.23 16.54 3.04
CA LYS A 117 -10.58 16.00 2.82
C LYS A 117 -10.51 14.83 1.86
N LEU A 118 -11.46 13.90 1.98
CA LEU A 118 -11.56 12.81 1.02
C LEU A 118 -11.95 13.37 -0.36
N PRO A 119 -11.24 12.98 -1.43
CA PRO A 119 -11.63 13.33 -2.79
C PRO A 119 -13.03 12.79 -3.11
N ASP A 120 -13.84 13.59 -3.80
CA ASP A 120 -15.15 13.15 -4.29
C ASP A 120 -14.96 12.03 -5.32
N LEU A 121 -15.33 10.81 -4.94
CA LEU A 121 -15.17 9.61 -5.77
C LEU A 121 -15.95 9.70 -7.09
N TRP A 122 -17.07 10.41 -7.08
CA TRP A 122 -18.04 10.42 -8.18
C TRP A 122 -17.78 11.48 -9.25
N GLY A 123 -16.97 12.50 -8.97
CA GLY A 123 -16.68 13.60 -9.92
C GLY A 123 -15.50 13.34 -10.87
N LYS A 124 -14.67 12.32 -10.59
CA LYS A 124 -13.41 12.06 -11.33
C LYS A 124 -13.35 10.69 -12.04
N LEU A 125 -14.44 9.92 -12.01
CA LEU A 125 -14.56 8.61 -12.67
C LEU A 125 -15.46 8.66 -13.92
N GLN A 126 -15.86 9.85 -14.38
CA GLN A 126 -16.45 10.09 -15.70
C GLN A 126 -15.36 10.46 -16.70
#